data_AF-A0A2S6HJC7-F1
#
_entry.id   AF-A0A2S6HJC7-F1
#
_cell.length_a   1.000
_cell.length_b   1.000
_cell.length_c   1.000
_cell.angle_alpha   90.00
_cell.angle_beta   90.00
_cell.angle_gamma   90.00
#
_symmetry.space_group_name_H-M   'P 1'
#
loop_
_entity.id
_entity.type
_entity.pdbx_description
1 polymer ?
#
loop_
_entity_poly.entity_id
_entity_poly.type
_entity_poly.pdbx_seq_one_letter_code
_entity_poly.pdbx_strand_id
1 'polypeptide(L)'
;MIKDRAKDVLINMGMPASVIGIEYIAEIVGLFETGSHDIKIMALYEKIAKKYNTTNAGVERAIRHAFRIVVTKGNRSMVEKYLSVDNVTNSNLLHLLYYRLKQEEEHCVEPSGNDSKADLSKRDPYKDLENDMFQAIQKFIKNLREVNSDAYSKVG
;
A
#
# COMPACT_ATOMS: atom_id res chain seq x y z
N MET A 1 11.27 7.74 -14.17
CA MET A 1 11.75 6.99 -12.98
C MET A 1 10.71 7.12 -11.86
N ILE A 2 10.79 6.38 -10.75
CA ILE A 2 9.77 6.45 -9.67
C ILE A 2 9.56 7.89 -9.14
N LYS A 3 10.61 8.71 -9.17
CA LYS A 3 10.55 10.13 -8.77
C LYS A 3 9.57 10.93 -9.62
N ASP A 4 9.64 10.80 -10.95
CA ASP A 4 8.78 11.54 -11.88
C ASP A 4 7.32 11.09 -11.71
N ARG A 5 7.11 9.78 -11.61
CA ARG A 5 5.77 9.20 -11.32
C ARG A 5 5.20 9.73 -10.01
N ALA A 6 6.01 9.84 -8.96
CA ALA A 6 5.57 10.41 -7.69
C ALA A 6 5.12 11.87 -7.84
N LYS A 7 5.86 12.69 -8.61
CA LYS A 7 5.47 14.08 -8.87
C LYS A 7 4.13 14.15 -9.62
N ASP A 8 3.99 13.37 -10.69
CA ASP A 8 2.76 13.33 -11.49
C ASP A 8 1.57 12.91 -10.65
N VAL A 9 1.73 11.86 -9.84
CA VAL A 9 0.69 11.35 -8.95
C VAL A 9 0.29 12.38 -7.89
N LEU A 10 1.24 13.13 -7.31
CA LEU A 10 0.94 14.21 -6.36
C LEU A 10 0.19 15.37 -7.02
N ILE A 11 0.57 15.76 -8.25
CA ILE A 11 -0.12 16.80 -9.02
C ILE A 11 -1.54 16.35 -9.38
N ASN A 12 -1.70 15.11 -9.84
CA ASN A 12 -3.01 14.51 -10.17
C ASN A 12 -3.91 14.32 -8.93
N MET A 13 -3.32 14.16 -7.74
CA MET A 13 -4.03 14.24 -6.47
C MET A 13 -4.56 15.65 -6.14
N GLY A 14 -4.14 16.68 -6.87
CA GLY A 14 -4.55 18.07 -6.65
C GLY A 14 -3.52 18.92 -5.90
N MET A 15 -2.27 18.48 -5.82
CA MET A 15 -1.19 19.31 -5.28
C MET A 15 -0.80 20.40 -6.29
N PRO A 16 -0.76 21.70 -5.89
CA PRO A 16 -0.29 22.75 -6.78
C PRO A 16 1.19 22.53 -7.15
N ALA A 17 1.52 22.61 -8.44
CA ALA A 17 2.87 22.36 -8.95
C ALA A 17 3.95 23.31 -8.39
N SER A 18 3.55 24.47 -7.84
CA SER A 18 4.44 25.42 -7.17
C SER A 18 4.87 25.00 -5.76
N VAL A 19 4.29 23.94 -5.21
CA VAL A 19 4.62 23.46 -3.85
C VAL A 19 5.94 22.70 -3.88
N ILE A 20 6.97 23.27 -3.26
CA ILE A 20 8.31 22.66 -3.21
C ILE A 20 8.36 21.30 -2.49
N GLY A 21 7.36 21.00 -1.66
CA GLY A 21 7.23 19.68 -1.03
C GLY A 21 7.13 18.53 -2.03
N ILE A 22 6.65 18.77 -3.26
CA ILE A 22 6.65 17.78 -4.35
C ILE A 22 8.07 17.27 -4.63
N GLU A 23 9.03 18.19 -4.77
CA GLU A 23 10.43 17.86 -5.04
C GLU A 23 11.03 17.05 -3.90
N TYR A 24 10.78 17.45 -2.66
CA TYR A 24 11.32 16.74 -1.49
C TYR A 24 10.73 15.34 -1.32
N ILE A 25 9.42 15.18 -1.55
CA ILE A 25 8.77 13.87 -1.52
C ILE A 25 9.35 12.98 -2.61
N ALA A 26 9.44 13.46 -3.85
CA ALA A 26 9.98 12.70 -4.97
C ALA A 26 11.43 12.24 -4.73
N GLU A 27 12.27 13.10 -4.17
CA GLU A 27 13.64 12.73 -3.79
C GLU A 27 13.66 11.61 -2.74
N ILE A 28 12.84 11.70 -1.70
CA ILE A 28 12.74 10.65 -0.66
C ILE A 28 12.22 9.33 -1.25
N VAL A 29 11.19 9.37 -2.10
CA VAL A 29 10.65 8.18 -2.78
C VAL A 29 11.74 7.50 -3.63
N GLY A 30 12.57 8.28 -4.33
CA GLY A 30 13.71 7.70 -5.06
C GLY A 30 14.81 7.16 -4.14
N LEU A 31 15.01 7.73 -2.95
CA LEU A 31 15.92 7.15 -1.96
C LEU A 31 15.41 5.80 -1.43
N PHE A 32 14.10 5.66 -1.22
CA PHE A 32 13.48 4.40 -0.84
C PHE A 32 13.68 3.30 -1.89
N GLU A 33 13.54 3.65 -3.17
CA GLU A 33 13.84 2.75 -4.29
C GLU A 33 15.29 2.24 -4.26
N THR A 34 16.25 3.10 -3.91
CA THR A 34 17.67 2.70 -3.76
C THR A 34 18.00 1.96 -2.44
N GLY A 35 16.98 1.53 -1.68
CA GLY A 35 17.16 0.74 -0.46
C GLY A 35 17.16 1.52 0.85
N SER A 36 16.80 2.81 0.86
CA SER A 36 16.73 3.62 2.10
C SER A 36 15.39 3.57 2.82
N HIS A 37 14.52 2.61 2.52
CA HIS A 37 13.16 2.55 3.08
C HIS A 37 13.13 2.21 4.58
N ASP A 38 14.14 1.55 5.13
CA ASP A 38 14.23 1.27 6.56
C ASP A 38 14.95 2.37 7.36
N ILE A 39 15.43 3.42 6.68
CA ILE A 39 16.15 4.52 7.33
C ILE A 39 15.14 5.47 8.00
N LYS A 40 15.51 5.95 9.20
CA LYS A 40 14.76 6.99 9.91
C LYS A 40 14.54 8.21 9.02
N ILE A 41 13.29 8.62 8.84
CA ILE A 41 12.88 9.76 8.02
C ILE A 41 13.67 11.05 8.33
N MET A 42 14.01 11.30 9.60
CA MET A 42 14.82 12.46 9.99
C MET A 42 16.19 12.50 9.30
N ALA A 43 16.85 11.35 9.12
CA ALA A 43 18.14 11.28 8.42
C ALA A 43 17.98 11.56 6.91
N LEU A 44 16.81 11.22 6.35
CA LEU A 44 16.50 11.57 4.96
C LEU A 44 16.25 13.07 4.81
N TYR A 45 15.60 13.71 5.78
CA TYR A 45 15.43 15.16 5.80
C TYR A 45 16.77 15.90 5.81
N GLU A 46 17.76 15.40 6.55
CA GLU A 46 19.14 15.92 6.52
C GLU A 46 19.78 15.85 5.13
N LYS A 47 19.61 14.73 4.43
CA LYS A 47 20.15 14.55 3.09
C LYS A 47 19.52 15.53 2.10
N ILE A 48 18.20 15.70 2.15
CA ILE A 48 17.48 16.67 1.31
C ILE A 48 17.86 18.11 1.68
N ALA A 49 17.94 18.42 2.97
CA ALA A 49 18.28 19.76 3.45
C ALA A 49 19.65 20.22 2.93
N LYS A 50 20.66 19.34 2.98
CA LYS A 50 21.99 19.61 2.38
C LYS A 50 21.92 19.83 0.87
N LYS A 51 21.15 19.01 0.14
CA LYS A 51 21.01 19.12 -1.32
C LYS A 51 20.36 20.43 -1.76
N TYR A 52 19.36 20.91 -1.03
CA TYR A 52 18.59 22.11 -1.38
C TYR A 52 18.99 23.35 -0.58
N ASN A 53 20.11 23.29 0.15
CA ASN A 53 20.62 24.38 0.99
C ASN A 53 19.53 24.97 1.92
N THR A 54 18.84 24.09 2.64
CA THR A 54 17.75 24.43 3.58
C THR A 54 17.98 23.70 4.92
N THR A 55 17.00 23.75 5.84
CA THR A 55 17.06 23.08 7.14
C THR A 55 16.19 21.82 7.15
N ASN A 56 16.52 20.85 8.01
CA ASN A 56 15.72 19.63 8.20
C ASN A 56 14.26 19.95 8.55
N ALA A 57 14.06 20.94 9.43
CA ALA A 57 12.74 21.43 9.80
C ALA A 57 12.00 22.08 8.62
N GLY A 58 12.73 22.78 7.73
CA GLY A 58 12.18 23.32 6.49
C GLY A 58 11.70 22.23 5.54
N VAL A 59 12.48 21.15 5.37
CA VAL A 59 12.11 19.98 4.57
C VAL A 59 10.85 19.31 5.14
N GLU A 60 10.85 19.03 6.44
CA GLU A 60 9.72 18.44 7.14
C GLU A 60 8.44 19.28 6.93
N ARG A 61 8.53 20.60 7.17
CA ARG A 61 7.38 21.51 7.05
C ARG A 61 6.84 21.57 5.64
N ALA A 62 7.72 21.58 4.63
CA ALA A 62 7.34 21.57 3.23
C ALA A 62 6.60 20.28 2.85
N ILE A 63 7.09 19.12 3.30
CA ILE A 63 6.45 17.82 3.07
C ILE A 63 5.09 17.74 3.78
N ARG A 64 5.02 18.13 5.04
CA ARG A 64 3.76 18.19 5.80
C ARG A 64 2.75 19.09 5.12
N HIS A 65 3.19 20.26 4.65
CA HIS A 65 2.33 21.20 3.97
C HIS A 65 1.77 20.61 2.67
N ALA A 66 2.62 19.97 1.87
CA ALA A 66 2.24 19.25 0.66
C ALA A 66 1.16 18.20 0.94
N PHE A 67 1.40 17.28 1.87
CA PHE A 67 0.42 16.26 2.22
C PHE A 67 -0.88 16.82 2.80
N ARG A 68 -0.81 17.86 3.63
CA ARG A 68 -2.00 18.54 4.15
C ARG A 68 -2.89 19.09 3.04
N ILE A 69 -2.30 19.66 1.98
CA ILE A 69 -3.08 20.18 0.85
C ILE A 69 -3.87 19.05 0.19
N VAL A 70 -3.21 17.95 -0.19
CA VAL A 70 -3.88 16.86 -0.90
C VAL A 70 -4.91 16.13 -0.03
N VAL A 71 -4.62 15.92 1.26
CA VAL A 71 -5.58 15.27 2.16
C VAL A 71 -6.85 16.11 2.38
N THR A 72 -6.72 17.45 2.39
CA THR A 72 -7.85 18.35 2.70
C THR A 72 -8.63 18.81 1.48
N LYS A 73 -7.97 18.94 0.33
CA LYS A 73 -8.54 19.58 -0.88
C LYS A 73 -8.33 18.75 -2.15
N GLY A 74 -7.59 17.65 -2.07
CA GLY A 74 -7.25 16.84 -3.23
C GLY A 74 -8.41 16.01 -3.76
N ASN A 75 -8.18 15.37 -4.91
CA ASN A 75 -9.10 14.40 -5.48
C ASN A 75 -9.18 13.18 -4.55
N ARG A 76 -10.35 12.96 -3.95
CA ARG A 76 -10.56 11.95 -2.92
C ARG A 76 -10.20 10.54 -3.37
N SER A 77 -10.62 10.14 -4.57
CA SER A 77 -10.34 8.82 -5.12
C SER A 77 -8.84 8.58 -5.33
N MET A 78 -8.12 9.61 -5.80
CA MET A 78 -6.66 9.52 -5.97
C MET A 78 -5.93 9.50 -4.62
N VAL A 79 -6.38 10.31 -3.66
CA VAL A 79 -5.80 10.33 -2.31
C VAL A 79 -5.98 8.98 -1.63
N GLU A 80 -7.16 8.39 -1.67
CA GLU A 80 -7.41 7.06 -1.10
C GLU A 80 -6.65 5.95 -1.83
N LYS A 81 -6.38 6.15 -3.13
CA LYS A 81 -5.56 5.24 -3.93
C LYS A 81 -4.09 5.24 -3.55
N TYR A 82 -3.48 6.38 -3.17
CA TYR A 82 -2.04 6.43 -2.86
C TYR A 82 -1.66 6.71 -1.40
N LEU A 83 -2.59 7.27 -0.61
CA LEU A 83 -2.38 7.76 0.75
C LEU A 83 -3.46 7.24 1.72
N SER A 84 -3.30 7.60 2.99
CA SER A 84 -4.28 7.38 4.06
C SER A 84 -4.74 8.73 4.58
N VAL A 85 -5.99 8.78 5.04
CA VAL A 85 -6.62 9.99 5.59
C VAL A 85 -6.69 9.96 7.10
N ASP A 86 -6.49 8.79 7.72
CA ASP A 86 -6.57 8.59 9.17
C ASP A 86 -5.21 8.84 9.82
N ASN A 87 -4.15 8.31 9.20
CA ASN A 87 -2.77 8.53 9.66
C ASN A 87 -2.00 9.41 8.68
N VAL A 88 -2.09 10.72 8.91
CA VAL A 88 -1.52 11.76 8.04
C VAL A 88 -0.10 12.19 8.43
N THR A 89 0.63 11.35 9.17
CA THR A 89 2.03 11.65 9.51
C THR A 89 2.91 11.57 8.28
N ASN A 90 3.89 12.47 8.16
CA ASN A 90 4.77 12.49 6.97
C ASN A 90 5.42 11.13 6.71
N SER A 91 5.89 10.44 7.76
CA SER A 91 6.52 9.12 7.62
C SER A 91 5.57 8.10 7.01
N ASN A 92 4.36 7.97 7.58
CA ASN A 92 3.36 7.03 7.06
C ASN A 92 3.00 7.32 5.60
N LEU A 93 2.75 8.60 5.27
CA LEU A 93 2.37 9.00 3.92
C LEU A 93 3.49 8.82 2.90
N LEU A 94 4.75 9.05 3.28
CA LEU A 94 5.91 8.80 2.41
C LEU A 94 6.04 7.30 2.09
N HIS A 95 5.94 6.43 3.11
CA HIS A 95 6.01 4.98 2.91
C HIS A 95 4.84 4.48 2.07
N LEU A 96 3.62 4.92 2.37
CA LEU A 96 2.43 4.47 1.66
C LEU A 96 2.46 4.88 0.19
N LEU A 97 2.85 6.13 -0.09
CA LEU A 97 3.04 6.61 -1.46
C LEU A 97 4.05 5.73 -2.21
N TYR A 98 5.21 5.47 -1.61
CA TYR A 98 6.25 4.63 -2.22
C TYR A 98 5.77 3.19 -2.49
N TYR A 99 5.19 2.50 -1.49
CA TYR A 99 4.76 1.12 -1.67
C TYR A 99 3.67 0.98 -2.73
N ARG A 100 2.73 1.93 -2.78
CA ARG A 100 1.64 1.89 -3.76
C ARG A 100 2.12 2.22 -5.18
N LEU A 101 3.04 3.17 -5.32
CA LEU A 101 3.70 3.43 -6.61
C LEU A 101 4.48 2.20 -7.13
N LYS A 102 5.13 1.48 -6.22
CA LYS A 102 5.88 0.25 -6.54
C LYS A 102 4.95 -0.89 -6.94
N GLN A 103 3.86 -1.12 -6.20
CA GLN A 103 2.86 -2.14 -6.53
C GLN A 103 2.25 -1.95 -7.93
N GLU A 104 2.02 -0.70 -8.35
CA GLU A 104 1.54 -0.43 -9.71
C GLU A 104 2.56 -0.78 -10.79
N GLU A 105 3.85 -0.66 -10.50
CA GLU A 105 4.91 -1.05 -11.44
C GLU A 105 4.94 -2.56 -11.66
N GLU A 106 4.72 -3.32 -10.59
CA GLU A 106 4.66 -4.78 -10.62
C GLU A 106 3.38 -5.31 -11.29
N HIS A 107 2.28 -4.54 -11.26
CA HIS A 107 0.99 -4.91 -11.86
C HIS A 107 0.83 -4.47 -13.33
N CYS A 108 1.79 -3.75 -13.91
CA CYS A 108 1.81 -3.44 -15.35
C CYS A 108 2.39 -4.58 -16.22
N VAL A 109 2.68 -5.74 -15.64
CA VAL A 109 3.04 -6.97 -16.36
C VAL A 109 1.77 -7.82 -16.54
N GLU A 110 0.91 -7.44 -17.49
CA GLU A 110 -0.18 -8.33 -17.91
C GLU A 110 0.35 -9.36 -18.93
N PRO A 111 0.09 -10.67 -18.74
CA PRO A 111 0.14 -11.62 -19.83
C PRO A 111 -0.97 -11.27 -20.82
N SER A 112 -0.61 -11.03 -22.07
CA SER A 112 -1.58 -10.91 -23.16
C SER A 112 -2.42 -12.19 -23.26
N GLY A 113 -3.70 -12.12 -22.92
CA GLY A 113 -4.65 -13.22 -23.14
C GLY A 113 -6.05 -12.87 -22.67
N ASN A 114 -6.96 -12.66 -23.62
CA ASN A 114 -8.40 -12.40 -23.47
C ASN A 114 -9.05 -13.13 -22.29
N ASP A 115 -9.95 -12.45 -21.57
CA ASP A 115 -11.39 -12.79 -21.56
C ASP A 115 -12.18 -11.93 -20.55
N SER A 116 -13.31 -11.41 -21.04
CA SER A 116 -14.56 -11.14 -20.31
C SER A 116 -14.54 -10.29 -19.03
N LYS A 117 -15.21 -9.14 -19.11
CA LYS A 117 -15.82 -8.40 -17.98
C LYS A 117 -16.27 -9.34 -16.85
N ALA A 118 -15.56 -9.33 -15.74
CA ALA A 118 -16.06 -9.79 -14.45
C ALA A 118 -15.63 -8.80 -13.36
N ASP A 119 -16.64 -8.26 -12.70
CA ASP A 119 -16.65 -7.46 -11.48
C ASP A 119 -15.44 -7.73 -10.54
N LEU A 120 -14.56 -6.74 -10.39
CA LEU A 120 -13.38 -6.79 -9.51
C LEU A 120 -13.69 -6.42 -8.05
N SER A 121 -14.97 -6.30 -7.67
CA SER A 121 -15.38 -6.36 -6.28
C SER A 121 -15.63 -7.82 -5.88
N LYS A 122 -15.11 -8.25 -4.72
CA LYS A 122 -15.29 -9.59 -4.09
C LYS A 122 -14.28 -10.67 -4.49
N ARG A 123 -13.00 -10.47 -4.13
CA ARG A 123 -12.24 -11.59 -3.54
C ARG A 123 -12.12 -11.32 -2.06
N ASP A 124 -12.99 -11.97 -1.30
CA ASP A 124 -12.92 -11.99 0.16
C ASP A 124 -11.59 -12.66 0.55
N PRO A 125 -10.66 -11.95 1.19
CA PRO A 125 -9.32 -12.47 1.49
C PRO A 125 -9.35 -13.64 2.49
N TYR A 126 -10.51 -13.93 3.09
CA TYR A 126 -10.70 -15.05 4.01
C TYR A 126 -11.44 -16.22 3.36
N LYS A 127 -11.85 -16.13 2.09
CA LYS A 127 -12.66 -17.17 1.41
C LYS A 127 -11.98 -18.54 1.39
N ASP A 128 -10.68 -18.54 1.12
CA ASP A 128 -9.89 -19.76 1.03
C ASP A 128 -9.74 -20.39 2.43
N LEU A 129 -9.51 -19.57 3.45
CA LEU A 129 -9.45 -20.00 4.85
C LEU A 129 -10.80 -20.56 5.35
N GLU A 130 -11.92 -19.94 4.98
CA GLU A 130 -13.25 -20.44 5.29
C GLU A 130 -13.51 -21.81 4.67
N ASN A 131 -13.11 -21.99 3.42
CA ASN A 131 -13.29 -23.25 2.69
C ASN A 131 -12.43 -24.36 3.28
N ASP A 132 -11.17 -24.07 3.61
CA ASP A 132 -10.25 -25.01 4.24
C ASP A 132 -10.76 -25.45 5.62
N MET A 133 -11.24 -24.49 6.42
CA MET A 133 -11.84 -24.77 7.72
C MET A 133 -13.10 -25.61 7.59
N PHE A 134 -13.97 -25.30 6.62
CA PHE A 134 -15.18 -26.07 6.36
C PHE A 134 -14.84 -27.52 5.97
N GLN A 135 -13.86 -27.72 5.08
CA GLN A 135 -13.42 -29.07 4.71
C GLN A 135 -12.81 -29.83 5.88
N ALA A 136 -12.01 -29.17 6.72
CA ALA A 136 -11.44 -29.80 7.91
C ALA A 136 -12.53 -30.28 8.88
N ILE A 137 -13.57 -29.46 9.10
CA ILE A 137 -14.71 -29.81 9.94
C ILE A 137 -15.48 -30.99 9.34
N GLN A 138 -15.77 -30.98 8.04
CA GLN A 138 -16.48 -32.07 7.38
C GLN A 138 -15.71 -33.39 7.47
N LYS A 139 -14.38 -33.34 7.27
CA LYS A 139 -13.50 -34.49 7.43
C LYS A 139 -13.50 -35.02 8.86
N PHE A 140 -13.46 -34.13 9.85
CA PHE A 140 -13.52 -34.52 11.26
C PHE A 140 -14.84 -35.21 11.62
N ILE A 141 -15.97 -34.64 11.19
CA ILE A 141 -17.31 -35.23 11.40
C ILE A 141 -17.42 -36.59 10.73
N LYS A 142 -16.88 -36.74 9.50
CA LYS A 142 -16.85 -38.01 8.79
C LYS A 142 -16.07 -39.07 9.58
N ASN A 143 -14.87 -38.72 10.06
CA ASN A 143 -14.05 -39.62 10.86
C ASN A 143 -14.75 -40.03 12.16
N LEU A 144 -15.44 -39.11 12.84
CA LEU A 144 -16.23 -39.45 14.03
C LEU A 144 -17.34 -40.46 13.72
N ARG A 145 -18.02 -40.31 12.58
CA ARG A 145 -19.07 -41.24 12.16
C ARG A 145 -18.51 -42.63 11.86
N GLU A 146 -17.35 -42.71 11.21
CA GLU A 146 -16.66 -43.98 10.92
C GLU A 146 -16.21 -44.69 12.20
N VAL A 147 -15.59 -43.96 13.14
CA VAL A 147 -15.17 -44.50 14.45
C VAL A 147 -16.37 -45.01 15.25
N ASN A 148 -17.51 -44.33 15.20
CA ASN A 148 -18.71 -44.77 15.92
C ASN A 148 -19.37 -45.98 15.24
N SER A 149 -19.29 -46.12 13.91
CA SER A 149 -19.77 -47.30 13.18
C SER A 149 -18.99 -48.58 13.54
N ASP A 150 -17.69 -48.47 13.79
CA ASP A 150 -16.83 -49.58 14.19
C ASP A 150 -17.04 -50.03 15.64
N ALA A 151 -17.60 -49.16 16.49
CA ALA A 151 -17.94 -49.49 17.88
C ALA A 151 -19.18 -50.39 17.98
N TYR A 152 -20.13 -50.29 17.05
CA TYR A 152 -21.37 -51.08 17.05
C TYR A 152 -21.28 -52.41 16.27
N SER A 153 -20.17 -52.69 15.57
CA SER A 153 -19.95 -53.95 14.86
C SER A 153 -19.16 -55.01 15.66
N LYS A 154 -18.68 -54.67 16.87
CA LYS A 154 -17.89 -55.57 17.75
C LYS A 154 -18.61 -56.04 19.04
N VAL A 155 -19.93 -55.86 19.13
CA VAL A 155 -20.75 -56.38 20.25
C VAL A 155 -21.87 -57.30 19.73
N GLY A 156 -21.58 -58.09 18.68
CA GLY A 156 -22.44 -59.16 18.16
C GLY A 156 -21.78 -60.51 18.32
#